data_AF-A0A9X2NGX8-F1
#
_entry.id   AF-A0A9X2NGX8-F1
#
_cell.length_a   1.000
_cell.length_b   1.000
_cell.length_c   1.000
_cell.angle_alpha   90.00
_cell.angle_beta   90.00
_cell.angle_gamma   90.00
#
_symmetry.space_group_name_H-M   'P 1'
#
loop_
_entity.id
_entity.type
_entity.pdbx_description
1 polymer ?
#
loop_
_entity_poly.entity_id
_entity_poly.type
_entity_poly.pdbx_seq_one_letter_code
_entity_poly.pdbx_strand_id
1 'polypeptide(L)'
;MATAAPTEDMKRAAARFACAIEAANSRLLDVSSEMAIVQASWRGEASVRFGQAMRDWEQEFDVILSRLAWLLETTGGRVPRQRRS
;
A
#
# COMPACT_ATOMS: atom_id res chain seq x y z
N MET A 1 -22.42 16.27 19.71
CA MET A 1 -21.03 16.69 19.94
C MET A 1 -20.51 17.24 18.63
N ALA A 2 -20.11 18.51 18.57
CA ALA A 2 -19.58 19.12 17.35
C ALA A 2 -18.16 18.58 17.12
N THR A 3 -17.96 17.83 16.04
CA THR A 3 -16.63 17.44 15.57
C THR A 3 -15.88 18.72 15.20
N ALA A 4 -14.86 19.08 15.98
CA ALA A 4 -14.01 20.22 15.69
C ALA A 4 -13.42 20.10 14.28
N ALA A 5 -13.36 21.22 13.55
CA ALA A 5 -12.73 21.24 12.24
C ALA A 5 -11.27 20.75 12.33
N PRO A 6 -10.77 19.98 11.35
CA PRO A 6 -9.39 19.48 11.37
C PRO A 6 -8.40 20.64 11.48
N THR A 7 -7.42 20.51 12.38
CA THR A 7 -6.35 21.49 12.52
C THR A 7 -5.45 21.49 11.28
N GLU A 8 -4.68 22.56 11.08
CA GLU A 8 -3.74 22.65 9.95
C GLU A 8 -2.68 21.54 9.99
N ASP A 9 -2.25 21.14 11.20
CA ASP A 9 -1.33 20.01 11.39
C ASP A 9 -1.95 18.68 10.98
N MET A 10 -3.24 18.46 11.26
CA MET A 10 -3.97 17.27 10.80
C MET A 10 -4.04 17.20 9.28
N LYS A 11 -4.32 18.33 8.60
CA LYS A 11 -4.32 18.39 7.13
C LYS A 11 -2.94 18.11 6.54
N ARG A 12 -1.89 18.67 7.14
CA ARG A 12 -0.51 18.41 6.71
C ARG A 12 -0.11 16.94 6.91
N ALA A 13 -0.52 16.34 8.02
CA ALA A 13 -0.31 14.91 8.27
C ALA A 13 -1.08 14.04 7.26
N ALA A 14 -2.34 14.38 6.96
CA ALA A 14 -3.14 13.72 5.95
C ALA A 14 -2.46 13.75 4.57
N ALA A 15 -1.97 14.91 4.13
CA ALA A 15 -1.23 15.02 2.87
C ALA A 15 0.01 14.11 2.83
N ARG A 16 0.75 14.02 3.95
CA ARG A 16 1.91 13.12 4.06
C ARG A 16 1.52 11.64 3.96
N PHE A 17 0.43 11.24 4.61
CA PHE A 17 -0.05 9.86 4.52
C PHE A 17 -0.55 9.52 3.11
N ALA A 18 -1.25 10.44 2.44
CA ALA A 18 -1.65 10.28 1.05
C ALA A 18 -0.43 10.07 0.14
N CYS A 19 0.59 10.92 0.24
CA CYS A 19 1.84 10.74 -0.52
C CYS A 19 2.55 9.41 -0.18
N ALA A 20 2.55 9.00 1.09
CA ALA A 20 3.15 7.74 1.50
C ALA A 20 2.43 6.52 0.89
N ILE A 21 1.10 6.56 0.80
CA ILE A 21 0.29 5.52 0.14
C ILE A 21 0.61 5.45 -1.35
N GLU A 22 0.69 6.59 -2.04
CA GLU A 22 1.06 6.63 -3.46
C GLU A 22 2.47 6.08 -3.71
N ALA A 23 3.44 6.50 -2.90
CA ALA A 23 4.82 6.03 -3.00
C ALA A 23 4.96 4.53 -2.69
N ALA A 24 4.21 4.02 -1.72
CA ALA A 24 4.18 2.60 -1.38
C ALA A 24 3.58 1.76 -2.52
N ASN A 25 2.48 2.21 -3.12
CA ASN A 25 1.87 1.54 -4.28
C ASN A 25 2.80 1.52 -5.49
N SER A 26 3.47 2.63 -5.80
CA SER A 26 4.44 2.68 -6.91
C SER A 26 5.56 1.66 -6.70
N ARG A 27 6.14 1.62 -5.49
CA ARG A 27 7.21 0.66 -5.15
C ARG A 27 6.75 -0.79 -5.22
N LEU A 28 5.52 -1.07 -4.80
CA LEU A 28 4.94 -2.40 -4.89
C LEU A 28 4.85 -2.86 -6.35
N LEU A 29 4.37 -2.00 -7.25
CA LEU A 29 4.26 -2.29 -8.69
C LEU A 29 5.64 -2.51 -9.34
N ASP A 30 6.63 -1.70 -8.98
CA ASP A 30 8.00 -1.81 -9.50
C ASP A 30 8.61 -3.16 -9.09
N VAL A 31 8.57 -3.49 -7.80
CA VAL A 31 9.10 -4.76 -7.29
C VAL A 31 8.32 -5.95 -7.85
N SER A 32 7.00 -5.90 -7.90
CA SER A 32 6.17 -6.97 -8.46
C SER A 32 6.52 -7.24 -9.94
N SER A 33 6.74 -6.18 -10.73
CA SER A 33 7.16 -6.31 -12.14
C SER A 33 8.54 -6.96 -12.28
N GLU A 34 9.54 -6.53 -11.50
CA GLU A 34 10.87 -7.14 -11.53
C GLU A 34 10.83 -8.61 -11.07
N MET A 35 10.08 -8.90 -10.01
CA MET A 35 9.98 -10.24 -9.45
C MET A 35 9.22 -11.20 -10.37
N ALA A 36 8.23 -10.71 -11.14
CA ALA A 36 7.56 -11.52 -12.17
C ALA A 36 8.53 -12.01 -13.25
N ILE A 37 9.49 -11.16 -13.65
CA ILE A 37 10.55 -11.53 -14.60
C ILE A 37 11.45 -12.63 -14.00
N VAL A 38 11.85 -12.47 -12.73
CA VAL A 38 12.67 -13.47 -12.02
C VAL A 38 11.91 -14.79 -11.88
N GLN A 39 10.64 -14.75 -11.47
CA GLN A 39 9.80 -15.94 -11.32
C GLN A 39 9.67 -16.72 -12.63
N ALA A 40 9.49 -16.01 -13.75
CA ALA A 40 9.41 -16.60 -15.08
C ALA A 40 10.71 -17.28 -15.52
N SER A 41 11.85 -16.90 -14.94
CA SER A 41 13.15 -17.54 -15.21
C SER A 41 13.38 -18.82 -14.40
N TRP A 42 12.71 -18.99 -13.25
CA TRP A 42 12.89 -20.14 -12.39
C TRP A 42 12.00 -21.31 -12.82
N ARG A 43 12.42 -22.53 -12.49
CA ARG A 43 11.70 -23.77 -12.81
C ARG A 43 11.63 -24.69 -11.59
N GLY A 44 10.63 -25.58 -11.57
CA GLY A 44 10.47 -26.58 -10.53
C GLY A 44 10.21 -25.98 -9.15
N GLU A 45 10.68 -26.66 -8.11
CA GLU A 45 10.41 -26.35 -6.71
C GLU A 45 10.85 -24.94 -6.28
N ALA A 46 11.94 -24.42 -6.86
CA ALA A 46 12.41 -23.06 -6.58
C ALA A 46 11.39 -21.99 -7.02
N SER A 47 10.75 -22.18 -8.17
CA SER A 47 9.70 -21.28 -8.66
C SER A 47 8.47 -21.29 -7.74
N VAL A 48 8.11 -22.47 -7.20
CA VAL A 48 7.00 -22.61 -6.25
C VAL A 48 7.29 -21.90 -4.93
N ARG A 49 8.47 -22.13 -4.33
CA ARG A 49 8.89 -21.46 -3.09
C ARG A 49 8.94 -19.94 -3.25
N PHE A 50 9.48 -19.47 -4.36
CA PHE A 50 9.54 -18.04 -4.67
C PHE A 50 8.16 -17.42 -4.82
N GLY A 51 7.26 -18.08 -5.57
CA GLY A 51 5.89 -17.62 -5.71
C GLY A 51 5.15 -17.54 -4.36
N GLN A 52 5.45 -18.44 -3.42
CA GLN A 52 4.90 -18.35 -2.07
C GLN A 52 5.46 -17.15 -1.32
N ALA A 53 6.78 -16.97 -1.30
CA ALA A 53 7.41 -15.82 -0.66
C ALA A 53 6.91 -14.48 -1.22
N MET A 54 6.67 -14.40 -2.53
CA MET A 54 6.07 -13.22 -3.17
C MET A 54 4.65 -12.94 -2.66
N ARG A 55 3.80 -13.96 -2.56
CA ARG A 55 2.44 -13.81 -2.03
C ARG A 55 2.43 -13.39 -0.56
N ASP A 56 3.34 -13.95 0.24
CA ASP A 56 3.45 -13.59 1.66
C ASP A 56 3.91 -12.13 1.81
N TRP A 57 4.88 -11.71 1.00
CA TRP A 57 5.35 -10.33 0.95
C TRP A 57 4.26 -9.34 0.51
N GLU A 58 3.48 -9.66 -0.52
CA GLU A 58 2.34 -8.84 -0.98
C GLU A 58 1.29 -8.66 0.12
N GLN A 59 0.98 -9.72 0.88
CA GLN A 59 0.05 -9.65 2.01
C GLN A 59 0.55 -8.72 3.13
N GLU A 60 1.83 -8.81 3.50
CA GLU A 60 2.41 -7.90 4.50
C GLU A 60 2.42 -6.44 4.01
N PHE A 61 2.58 -6.23 2.70
CA PHE A 61 2.48 -4.91 2.10
C PHE A 61 1.06 -4.32 2.17
N ASP A 62 0.03 -5.14 1.92
CA ASP A 62 -1.37 -4.74 2.08
C ASP A 62 -1.69 -4.32 3.52
N VAL A 63 -1.07 -4.97 4.52
CA VAL A 63 -1.18 -4.58 5.93
C VAL A 63 -0.60 -3.18 6.16
N ILE A 64 0.56 -2.86 5.57
CA ILE A 64 1.17 -1.53 5.66
C ILE A 64 0.27 -0.47 5.01
N LEU A 65 -0.24 -0.75 3.81
CA LEU A 65 -1.16 0.15 3.10
C LEU A 65 -2.44 0.40 3.90
N SER A 66 -3.01 -0.65 4.50
CA SER A 66 -4.19 -0.55 5.35
C SER A 66 -3.94 0.33 6.59
N ARG A 67 -2.76 0.22 7.20
CA ARG A 67 -2.37 1.08 8.35
C ARG A 67 -2.18 2.53 7.93
N LEU A 68 -1.56 2.78 6.78
CA LEU A 68 -1.40 4.14 6.24
C LEU A 68 -2.76 4.77 5.89
N ALA A 69 -3.67 4.00 5.29
CA ALA A 69 -5.04 4.42 5.01
C ALA A 69 -5.80 4.79 6.29
N TRP A 70 -5.70 3.96 7.33
CA TRP A 70 -6.31 4.24 8.63
C TRP A 70 -5.77 5.52 9.28
N LEU A 71 -4.46 5.78 9.18
CA LEU A 71 -3.84 7.02 9.66
C LEU A 71 -4.31 8.25 8.85
N LEU A 72 -4.47 8.10 7.52
CA LEU A 72 -5.04 9.13 6.67
C LEU A 72 -6.48 9.47 7.08
N GLU A 73 -7.32 8.47 7.34
CA GLU A 73 -8.70 8.68 7.78
C GLU A 73 -8.77 9.34 9.17
N THR A 74 -7.90 8.90 10.10
CA THR A 74 -7.81 9.46 11.45
C THR A 74 -7.40 10.93 11.45
N THR A 75 -6.58 11.35 10.46
CA THR A 75 -6.20 12.76 10.27
C THR A 75 -7.24 13.58 9.51
N GLY A 76 -8.39 13.01 9.18
CA GLY A 76 -9.49 13.68 8.46
C GLY A 76 -9.31 13.69 6.94
N GLY A 77 -8.28 13.02 6.43
CA GLY A 77 -8.13 12.74 5.01
C GLY A 77 -9.13 11.69 4.55
N ARG A 78 -9.29 11.56 3.22
CA ARG A 78 -10.07 10.48 2.62
C ARG A 78 -9.18 9.74 1.65
N VAL A 79 -9.09 8.43 1.81
CA VAL A 79 -8.60 7.58 0.73
C VAL A 79 -9.56 7.75 -0.45
N PRO A 80 -9.08 7.99 -1.68
CA PRO A 80 -9.94 7.94 -2.85
C PRO A 80 -10.61 6.57 -2.86
N ARG A 81 -11.94 6.52 -2.71
CA ARG A 81 -12.68 5.28 -2.92
C ARG A 81 -12.38 4.85 -4.35
N GLN A 82 -11.60 3.79 -4.53
CA GLN A 82 -11.48 3.15 -5.83
C GLN A 82 -12.91 2.88 -6.31
N ARG A 83 -13.30 3.50 -7.43
CA ARG A 83 -14.55 3.17 -8.12
C ARG A 83 -14.44 1.69 -8.45
N ARG A 84 -15.19 0.84 -7.73
CA ARG A 84 -15.53 -0.49 -8.22
C ARG A 84 -16.32 -0.28 -9.52
N SER A 85 -15.67 -0.50 -10.65
CA SER A 85 -16.30 -0.77 -11.94
C SER A 85 -16.69 -2.24 -11.99
#